data_AF-A0A2E2ISM5-F1
#
_entry.id   AF-A0A2E2ISM5-F1
#
_cell.length_a   1.000
_cell.length_b   1.000
_cell.length_c   1.000
_cell.angle_alpha   90.00
_cell.angle_beta   90.00
_cell.angle_gamma   90.00
#
_symmetry.space_group_name_H-M   'P 1'
#
loop_
_entity.id
_entity.type
_entity.pdbx_description
1 polymer ?
#
loop_
_entity_poly.entity_id
_entity_poly.type
_entity_poly.pdbx_seq_one_letter_code
_entity_poly.pdbx_strand_id
1 'polypeptide(L)'
;MVLMITLSLMAVWVIPLIGSRFGATIDDLAWIIFPLFGFILIYNAGAIFSITCPKCGRSVFQRDYGIGVPLWTPWPARSCGNCGHDLREV
;
A
#
# COMPACT_ATOMS: atom_id res chain seq x y z
N MET A 1 1.46 -0.64 9.83
CA MET A 1 1.10 0.01 8.54
C MET A 1 1.31 1.51 8.56
N VAL A 2 0.59 2.29 9.40
CA VAL A 2 0.68 3.76 9.39
C VAL A 2 2.11 4.28 9.52
N LEU A 3 2.89 3.76 10.47
CA LEU A 3 4.31 4.13 10.66
C LEU A 3 5.17 3.87 9.42
N MET A 4 4.93 2.76 8.70
CA MET A 4 5.67 2.41 7.48
C MET A 4 5.31 3.34 6.33
N ILE A 5 4.02 3.64 6.14
CA ILE A 5 3.54 4.60 5.13
C ILE A 5 4.16 5.98 5.38
N THR A 6 4.17 6.44 6.63
CA THR A 6 4.76 7.74 6.98
C THR A 6 6.26 7.79 6.72
N LEU A 7 7.01 6.72 7.04
CA LEU A 7 8.45 6.66 6.77
C LEU A 7 8.75 6.65 5.27
N SER A 8 7.94 5.94 4.47
CA SER A 8 8.07 5.94 3.01
C SER A 8 7.83 7.32 2.42
N LEU A 9 6.80 8.04 2.88
CA LEU A 9 6.52 9.41 2.42
C LEU A 9 7.67 10.36 2.80
N MET A 10 8.25 10.23 4.00
CA MET A 10 9.41 11.03 4.41
C MET A 10 10.62 10.79 3.50
N ALA A 11 10.88 9.56 3.09
CA ALA A 11 12.01 9.23 2.21
C ALA A 11 11.95 9.95 0.86
N VAL A 12 10.74 10.12 0.29
CA VAL A 12 10.53 10.86 -0.98
C VAL A 12 10.95 12.32 -0.88
N TRP A 13 10.81 12.94 0.28
CA TRP A 13 11.17 14.35 0.48
C TRP A 13 12.61 14.54 0.98
N VAL A 14 13.08 13.63 1.84
CA VAL A 14 14.41 13.74 2.47
C VAL A 14 15.53 13.43 1.47
N ILE A 15 15.37 12.43 0.60
CA ILE A 15 16.42 12.03 -0.35
C ILE A 15 16.74 13.14 -1.37
N PRO A 16 15.75 13.82 -1.99
CA PRO A 16 16.01 14.98 -2.87
C PRO A 16 16.64 16.16 -2.13
N LEU A 17 16.21 16.42 -0.90
CA LEU A 17 16.76 17.49 -0.06
C LEU A 17 18.22 17.25 0.26
N ILE A 18 18.62 16.02 0.55
CA ILE A 18 20.03 15.66 0.76
C ILE A 18 20.79 15.75 -0.56
N GLY A 19 20.29 15.18 -1.65
CA GLY A 19 20.97 15.21 -2.96
C GLY A 19 21.22 16.63 -3.48
N SER A 20 20.27 17.54 -3.29
CA SER A 20 20.43 18.96 -3.67
C SER A 20 21.54 19.68 -2.87
N ARG A 21 21.86 19.24 -1.65
CA ARG A 21 22.99 19.78 -0.87
C ARG A 21 24.35 19.35 -1.39
N PHE A 22 24.41 18.24 -2.14
CA PHE A 22 25.63 17.74 -2.76
C PHE A 22 25.79 18.19 -4.22
N GLY A 23 24.95 19.12 -4.70
CA GLY A 23 25.03 19.65 -6.06
C GLY A 23 24.51 18.69 -7.13
N ALA A 24 23.71 17.69 -6.75
CA ALA A 24 23.09 16.79 -7.71
C ALA A 24 22.18 17.56 -8.67
N THR A 25 22.32 17.28 -9.97
CA THR A 25 21.47 17.86 -11.00
C THR A 25 20.06 17.27 -10.93
N ILE A 26 19.09 17.94 -11.55
CA ILE A 26 17.69 17.47 -11.60
C ILE A 26 17.61 16.09 -12.27
N ASP A 27 18.45 15.86 -13.29
CA ASP A 27 18.52 14.59 -14.00
C ASP A 27 19.04 13.45 -13.10
N ASP A 28 20.07 13.70 -12.30
CA ASP A 28 20.59 12.72 -11.33
C ASP A 28 19.54 12.38 -10.24
N LEU A 29 18.83 13.41 -9.76
CA LEU A 29 17.76 13.24 -8.77
C LEU A 29 16.60 12.43 -9.35
N ALA A 30 16.22 12.68 -10.60
CA ALA A 30 15.12 11.98 -11.26
C ALA A 30 15.36 10.47 -11.32
N TRP A 31 16.59 10.05 -11.62
CA TRP A 31 17.00 8.63 -11.63
C TRP A 31 16.89 7.94 -10.28
N ILE A 32 16.96 8.67 -9.17
CA ILE A 32 16.81 8.13 -7.81
C ILE A 32 15.33 8.18 -7.39
N ILE A 33 14.65 9.29 -7.67
CA ILE A 33 13.27 9.54 -7.22
C ILE A 33 12.29 8.62 -7.95
N PHE A 34 12.41 8.44 -9.27
CA PHE A 34 11.48 7.60 -10.04
C PHE A 34 11.38 6.16 -9.52
N PRO A 35 12.49 5.40 -9.37
CA PRO A 35 12.43 4.04 -8.87
C PRO A 35 12.01 3.99 -7.39
N LEU A 36 12.44 4.95 -6.57
CA LEU A 36 12.02 5.03 -5.17
C LEU A 36 10.50 5.23 -5.06
N PHE A 37 9.95 6.15 -5.86
CA PHE A 37 8.51 6.42 -5.91
C PHE A 37 7.73 5.20 -6.40
N GLY A 38 8.21 4.54 -7.47
CA GLY A 38 7.63 3.29 -7.97
C GLY A 38 7.62 2.17 -6.92
N PHE A 39 8.74 1.98 -6.21
CA PHE A 39 8.85 1.00 -5.14
C PHE A 39 7.87 1.29 -3.99
N ILE A 40 7.78 2.56 -3.59
CA ILE A 40 6.85 3.00 -2.55
C ILE A 40 5.40 2.74 -2.96
N LEU A 41 5.01 3.02 -4.20
CA LEU A 41 3.66 2.75 -4.69
C LEU A 41 3.34 1.25 -4.66
N ILE A 42 4.25 0.40 -5.15
CA ILE A 42 4.06 -1.05 -5.17
C ILE A 42 3.96 -1.61 -3.74
N TYR A 43 4.87 -1.17 -2.85
CA TYR A 43 4.90 -1.61 -1.46
C TYR A 43 3.63 -1.22 -0.70
N ASN A 44 3.18 0.03 -0.87
CA ASN A 44 1.96 0.51 -0.22
C ASN A 44 0.69 -0.11 -0.81
N ALA A 45 0.66 -0.36 -2.12
CA ALA A 45 -0.41 -1.13 -2.74
C ALA A 45 -0.50 -2.55 -2.16
N GLY A 46 0.65 -3.23 -2.00
CA GLY A 46 0.77 -4.53 -1.34
C GLY A 46 0.27 -4.54 0.11
N ALA A 47 0.61 -3.50 0.87
CA ALA A 47 0.20 -3.37 2.27
C ALA A 47 -1.32 -3.28 2.44
N ILE A 48 -2.05 -2.68 1.50
CA ILE A 48 -3.52 -2.62 1.54
C ILE A 48 -4.12 -4.04 1.46
N PHE A 49 -3.55 -4.93 0.65
CA PHE A 49 -4.02 -6.32 0.56
C PHE A 49 -3.80 -7.13 1.84
N SER A 50 -2.87 -6.69 2.70
CA SER A 50 -2.57 -7.33 3.98
C SER A 50 -3.61 -7.07 5.07
N ILE A 51 -4.64 -6.25 4.80
CA ILE A 51 -5.76 -6.06 5.73
C ILE A 51 -6.54 -7.38 5.82
N THR A 52 -6.35 -8.09 6.93
CA THR A 52 -7.00 -9.36 7.23
C THR A 52 -8.27 -9.17 8.05
N CYS A 53 -9.28 -10.00 7.80
CA CYS A 53 -10.48 -10.06 8.62
C CYS A 53 -10.18 -10.66 10.01
N PRO A 54 -10.62 -10.04 11.12
CA PRO A 54 -10.33 -10.53 12.47
C PRO A 54 -10.98 -11.88 12.78
N LYS A 55 -12.07 -12.24 12.09
CA LYS A 55 -12.81 -13.49 12.33
C LYS A 55 -12.25 -14.70 11.58
N CYS A 56 -11.81 -14.51 10.33
CA CYS A 56 -11.37 -15.62 9.47
C CYS A 56 -9.89 -15.56 9.07
N GLY A 57 -9.17 -14.51 9.43
CA GLY A 57 -7.73 -14.36 9.17
C GLY A 57 -7.35 -14.17 7.70
N ARG A 58 -8.31 -14.17 6.75
CA ARG A 58 -8.06 -13.94 5.31
C ARG A 58 -8.16 -12.47 4.93
N SER A 59 -7.56 -12.10 3.80
CA SER A 59 -7.66 -10.72 3.26
C SER A 59 -9.12 -10.30 3.10
N VAL A 60 -9.45 -9.09 3.56
CA VAL A 60 -10.80 -8.51 3.46
C VAL A 60 -11.24 -8.34 1.99
N PHE A 61 -10.27 -8.09 1.11
CA PHE A 61 -10.49 -7.77 -0.30
C PHE A 61 -10.57 -8.99 -1.22
N GLN A 62 -10.18 -10.18 -0.74
CA GLN A 62 -10.32 -11.41 -1.50
C GLN A 62 -11.68 -12.04 -1.24
N ARG A 63 -12.42 -12.24 -2.33
CA ARG A 63 -13.69 -12.97 -2.34
C ARG A 63 -13.49 -14.25 -3.14
N ASP A 64 -13.36 -15.38 -2.45
CA ASP A 64 -13.27 -16.71 -3.06
C ASP A 64 -14.67 -17.14 -3.53
N TYR A 65 -15.06 -16.77 -4.75
CA TYR A 65 -16.38 -17.13 -5.30
C TYR A 65 -16.42 -18.48 -6.03
N GLY A 66 -15.41 -19.34 -5.89
CA GLY A 66 -15.36 -20.64 -6.58
C GLY A 66 -15.24 -20.56 -8.11
N ILE A 67 -15.29 -19.35 -8.67
CA ILE A 67 -15.03 -19.00 -10.07
C ILE A 67 -13.76 -18.15 -9.96
N GLY A 68 -12.64 -18.59 -10.54
CA GLY A 68 -11.27 -18.10 -10.28
C GLY A 68 -10.95 -16.65 -10.65
N VAL A 69 -11.86 -15.70 -10.41
CA VAL A 69 -11.70 -14.26 -10.61
C VAL A 69 -11.82 -13.54 -9.25
N PRO A 70 -10.73 -12.99 -8.71
CA PRO A 70 -10.79 -12.19 -7.48
C PRO A 70 -11.55 -10.88 -7.77
N LEU A 71 -12.81 -10.79 -7.33
CA LEU A 71 -13.58 -9.55 -7.38
C LEU A 71 -13.11 -8.62 -6.26
N TRP A 72 -12.39 -7.57 -6.64
CA TRP A 72 -11.97 -6.50 -5.75
C TRP A 72 -13.18 -5.79 -5.14
N THR A 73 -13.21 -5.70 -3.82
CA THR A 73 -14.23 -4.92 -3.09
C THR A 73 -13.72 -3.49 -2.88
N PRO A 74 -14.47 -2.44 -3.26
CA PRO A 74 -14.03 -1.06 -3.06
C PRO A 74 -13.92 -0.73 -1.56
N TRP A 75 -12.88 0.03 -1.20
CA TRP A 75 -12.68 0.53 0.16
C TRP A 75 -13.53 1.80 0.41
N PRO A 76 -14.11 1.99 1.61
CA PRO A 76 -14.09 1.10 2.77
C PRO A 76 -15.01 -0.12 2.60
N ALA A 77 -14.46 -1.31 2.81
CA ALA A 77 -15.22 -2.56 2.77
C ALA A 77 -16.12 -2.65 4.01
N ARG A 78 -17.44 -2.82 3.82
CA ARG A 78 -18.39 -2.98 4.93
C ARG A 78 -18.34 -4.38 5.54
N SER A 79 -18.11 -5.40 4.71
CA SER A 79 -18.08 -6.80 5.13
C SER A 79 -16.86 -7.50 4.55
N CYS A 80 -16.32 -8.49 5.26
CA CYS A 80 -15.31 -9.38 4.74
C CYS A 80 -15.84 -10.14 3.51
N GLY A 81 -15.13 -10.06 2.37
CA GLY A 81 -15.52 -10.79 1.16
C GLY A 81 -15.60 -12.30 1.35
N ASN A 82 -14.75 -12.87 2.23
CA ASN A 82 -14.63 -14.31 2.41
C ASN A 82 -15.63 -14.90 3.42
N CYS A 83 -15.76 -14.33 4.62
CA CYS A 83 -16.63 -14.88 5.68
C CYS A 83 -17.94 -14.10 5.90
N GLY A 84 -18.15 -12.99 5.18
CA GLY A 84 -19.35 -12.16 5.30
C GLY A 84 -19.45 -11.38 6.62
N HIS A 85 -18.45 -11.45 7.49
CA HIS A 85 -18.44 -10.72 8.77
C HIS A 85 -18.43 -9.21 8.55
N ASP A 86 -19.29 -8.48 9.27
CA ASP A 86 -19.28 -7.02 9.28
C ASP A 86 -17.99 -6.52 9.95
N LEU A 87 -17.25 -5.67 9.23
CA LEU A 87 -15.98 -5.12 9.69
C LEU A 87 -16.16 -3.87 10.55
N ARG A 88 -17.40 -3.43 10.78
CA ARG A 88 -17.75 -2.34 11.69
C ARG A 88 -18.05 -2.82 13.12
N GLU A 89 -18.27 -4.12 13.29
CA GLU A 89 -18.59 -4.76 14.57
C GLU A 89 -17.33 -5.31 15.27
N VAL A 90 -16.22 -4.56 15.24
CA VAL A 90 -14.93 -4.97 15.81
C VAL A 90 -14.91 -4.84 17.33
#